data_AF-X0TX28-F1
#
_entry.id   AF-X0TX28-F1
#
_cell.length_a   1.000
_cell.length_b   1.000
_cell.length_c   1.000
_cell.angle_alpha   90.00
_cell.angle_beta   90.00
_cell.angle_gamma   90.00
#
_symmetry.space_group_name_H-M   'P 1'
#
loop_
_entity.id
_entity.type
_entity.pdbx_description
1 polymer ?
#
loop_
_entity_poly.entity_id
_entity_poly.type
_entity_poly.pdbx_seq_one_letter_code
_entity_poly.pdbx_strand_id
1 'polypeptide(L)' 'PDPVPYTGSREEGFADLKREEMPATPLSERHDGFSEVELGFSEDQARQEAKRCLSCDLELYLAQEARKPSDR' A
#
# COMPACT_ATOMS: atom_id res chain seq x y z
N PRO A 1 -7.57 13.54 18.81
CA PRO A 1 -8.64 12.71 18.22
C PRO A 1 -8.31 11.24 18.42
N ASP A 2 -9.22 10.49 19.05
CA ASP A 2 -9.03 9.05 19.20
C ASP A 2 -9.06 8.38 17.82
N PRO A 3 -8.19 7.39 17.57
CA PRO A 3 -8.17 6.69 16.29
C PRO A 3 -9.49 5.95 16.10
N VAL A 4 -10.09 6.13 14.92
CA VAL A 4 -11.32 5.45 14.54
C VAL A 4 -11.06 3.94 14.50
N PRO A 5 -11.92 3.09 15.07
CA PRO A 5 -11.76 1.65 15.00
C PRO A 5 -11.73 1.19 13.54
N TYR A 6 -10.76 0.34 13.21
CA TYR A 6 -10.64 -0.23 11.87
C TYR A 6 -11.74 -1.27 11.63
N THR A 7 -12.55 -1.08 10.59
CA THR A 7 -13.71 -1.94 10.29
C THR A 7 -13.47 -2.95 9.17
N GLY A 8 -12.30 -2.93 8.53
CA GLY A 8 -12.02 -3.75 7.33
C GLY A 8 -12.69 -3.26 6.04
N SER A 9 -13.47 -2.18 6.09
CA SER A 9 -14.10 -1.60 4.91
C SER A 9 -13.06 -1.08 3.91
N ARG A 10 -13.32 -1.28 2.61
CA ARG A 10 -12.47 -0.81 1.49
C ARG A 10 -13.27 0.11 0.58
N GLU A 11 -12.58 1.05 -0.05
CA GLU A 11 -13.17 1.92 -1.09
C GLU A 11 -13.53 1.09 -2.33
N GLU A 12 -14.57 1.50 -3.06
CA GLU A 12 -14.93 0.89 -4.33
C GLU A 12 -13.77 1.00 -5.33
N GLY A 13 -13.49 -0.07 -6.07
CA GLY A 13 -12.36 -0.13 -7.01
C GLY A 13 -10.99 -0.34 -6.36
N PHE A 14 -10.90 -0.57 -5.04
CA PHE A 14 -9.63 -0.87 -4.35
C PHE A 14 -8.82 -1.99 -5.01
N ALA A 15 -9.49 -3.05 -5.47
CA ALA A 15 -8.83 -4.18 -6.13
C ALA A 15 -8.26 -3.84 -7.51
N ASP A 16 -8.74 -2.76 -8.13
CA ASP A 16 -8.33 -2.32 -9.45
C ASP A 16 -7.18 -1.31 -9.41
N LEU A 17 -6.74 -0.89 -8.21
CA LEU A 17 -5.64 0.06 -8.04
C LEU A 17 -4.34 -0.49 -8.63
N LYS A 18 -3.83 0.23 -9.64
CA LYS A 18 -2.59 -0.09 -10.34
C LYS A 18 -1.37 0.37 -9.56
N ARG A 19 -0.25 -0.29 -9.81
CA ARG A 19 1.05 0.09 -9.23
C ARG A 19 1.46 1.48 -9.67
N GLU A 20 1.88 2.29 -8.71
CA GLU A 20 2.49 3.57 -9.01
C GLU A 20 3.82 3.37 -9.73
N GLU A 21 4.00 4.10 -10.83
CA GLU A 21 5.22 4.04 -11.62
C GLU A 21 6.35 4.74 -10.87
N MET A 22 7.46 4.02 -10.65
CA MET A 22 8.64 4.58 -9.99
C MET A 22 9.29 5.60 -10.93
N PRO A 23 9.42 6.88 -10.53
CA PRO A 23 10.17 7.84 -11.31
C PRO A 23 11.62 7.38 -11.45
N ALA A 24 12.17 7.44 -12.65
CA ALA A 24 13.53 7.00 -12.92
C ALA A 24 14.23 7.92 -13.92
N THR A 25 15.57 7.96 -13.85
CA THR A 25 16.38 8.73 -14.80
C THR A 25 16.20 8.19 -16.23
N PRO A 26 16.32 9.03 -17.28
CA PRO A 26 16.28 8.57 -18.67
C PRO A 26 17.37 7.54 -18.96
N LEU A 27 17.07 6.54 -19.80
CA LEU A 27 18.03 5.46 -20.14
C LEU A 27 19.37 5.99 -20.65
N SER A 28 19.38 7.06 -21.44
CA SER A 28 20.60 7.69 -21.95
C SER A 28 21.54 8.16 -20.84
N GLU A 29 20.99 8.59 -19.71
CA GLU A 29 21.77 9.14 -18.59
C GLU A 29 22.25 8.05 -17.62
N ARG A 30 21.61 6.86 -17.65
CA ARG A 30 21.98 5.73 -16.78
C ARG A 30 23.34 5.13 -17.12
N HIS A 31 23.80 5.29 -18.37
CA HIS A 31 25.06 4.71 -18.84
C HIS A 31 26.28 5.61 -18.57
N ASP A 32 26.07 6.88 -18.23
CA ASP A 32 27.14 7.88 -18.07
C ASP A 32 27.74 7.91 -16.64
N GLY A 33 27.41 6.95 -15.78
CA GLY A 33 28.01 6.88 -14.45
C GLY A 33 27.35 5.90 -13.48
N PHE A 34 27.44 6.21 -12.18
CA PHE A 34 26.88 5.41 -11.07
C PHE A 34 25.85 6.21 -10.26
N SER A 35 25.19 7.18 -10.91
CA SER A 35 24.11 7.94 -10.31
C SER A 35 22.90 7.05 -10.03
N GLU A 36 22.11 7.44 -9.04
CA GLU A 36 20.85 6.74 -8.71
C GLU A 36 19.90 6.71 -9.91
N VAL A 37 19.31 5.54 -10.16
CA VAL A 37 18.42 5.30 -11.30
C VAL A 37 16.97 5.55 -10.91
N GLU A 38 16.51 4.92 -9.84
CA GLU A 38 15.16 5.08 -9.30
C GLU A 38 15.14 6.30 -8.38
N LEU A 39 14.39 7.32 -8.74
CA LEU A 39 14.39 8.62 -8.05
C LEU A 39 13.49 8.66 -6.81
N GLY A 40 12.83 7.54 -6.50
CA GLY A 40 11.87 7.44 -5.42
C GLY A 40 10.52 8.08 -5.74
N PHE A 41 9.52 7.72 -4.95
CA PHE A 41 8.18 8.28 -5.06
C PHE A 41 8.10 9.69 -4.47
N SER A 42 7.26 10.53 -5.06
CA SER A 42 6.73 11.71 -4.37
C SER A 42 5.86 11.27 -3.18
N GLU A 43 5.56 12.20 -2.27
CA GLU A 43 4.66 11.91 -1.15
C GLU A 43 3.30 11.37 -1.61
N ASP A 44 2.73 11.97 -2.67
CA ASP A 44 1.43 11.56 -3.20
C ASP A 44 1.49 10.16 -3.82
N GLN A 45 2.54 9.86 -4.60
CA GLN A 45 2.74 8.52 -5.18
C GLN A 45 2.94 7.47 -4.08
N ALA A 46 3.73 7.78 -3.05
CA ALA A 46 3.95 6.87 -1.94
C ALA A 46 2.63 6.57 -1.20
N ARG A 47 1.79 7.59 -0.98
CA ARG A 47 0.45 7.43 -0.40
C ARG A 47 -0.46 6.59 -1.29
N GLN A 48 -0.43 6.78 -2.60
CA GLN A 48 -1.23 6.02 -3.56
C GLN A 48 -0.80 4.54 -3.61
N GLU A 49 0.50 4.26 -3.68
CA GLU A 49 1.01 2.90 -3.66
C GLU A 49 0.67 2.21 -2.32
N ALA A 50 0.81 2.91 -1.19
CA ALA A 50 0.48 2.37 0.13
C ALA A 50 -1.00 1.98 0.26
N LYS A 51 -1.91 2.70 -0.40
CA LYS A 51 -3.34 2.38 -0.44
C LYS A 51 -3.65 1.05 -1.12
N ARG A 52 -2.72 0.46 -1.87
CA ARG A 52 -2.90 -0.86 -2.52
C ARG A 52 -2.66 -2.04 -1.57
N CYS A 53 -2.11 -1.77 -0.38
CA CYS A 53 -1.83 -2.82 0.60
C CYS A 53 -3.12 -3.53 1.02
N LEU A 54 -3.13 -4.85 0.95
CA LEU A 54 -4.26 -5.67 1.40
C LEU A 54 -4.41 -5.69 2.94
N SER A 55 -3.36 -5.28 3.68
CA SER A 55 -3.25 -5.44 5.13
C SER A 55 -3.57 -6.87 5.57
N CYS A 56 -3.08 -7.86 4.81
CA CYS A 56 -3.53 -9.25 4.88
C CYS A 56 -3.39 -9.89 6.27
N ASP A 57 -2.33 -9.58 7.00
CA ASP A 57 -2.13 -10.11 8.35
C ASP A 57 -3.18 -9.57 9.34
N LEU A 58 -3.45 -8.26 9.28
CA LEU A 58 -4.50 -7.63 10.09
C LEU A 58 -5.89 -8.17 9.73
N GLU A 59 -6.19 -8.34 8.44
CA GLU A 59 -7.45 -8.93 7.98
C GLU A 59 -7.63 -10.37 8.48
N LEU A 60 -6.57 -11.18 8.44
CA LEU A 60 -6.60 -12.56 8.95
C LEU A 60 -6.83 -12.58 10.46
N TYR A 61 -6.16 -11.70 11.21
CA TYR A 61 -6.37 -11.55 12.65
C TYR A 61 -7.82 -11.22 12.96
N LEU A 62 -8.39 -10.19 12.31
CA LEU A 62 -9.78 -9.78 12.54
C LEU A 62 -10.77 -10.88 12.17
N ALA A 63 -10.53 -11.59 11.07
CA ALA A 63 -11.35 -12.73 10.67
C ALA A 63 -11.30 -13.88 11.68
N GLN A 64 -10.14 -14.12 12.30
CA GLN A 64 -9.99 -15.12 13.37
C GLN A 64 -10.73 -14.68 14.64
N GLU A 65 -10.57 -13.44 15.08
CA GLU A 65 -11.27 -12.89 16.24
C GLU A 65 -12.80 -12.95 16.05
N ALA A 66 -13.31 -12.58 14.87
CA ALA A 66 -14.74 -12.63 14.57
C ALA A 66 -15.32 -14.07 14.55
N ARG A 67 -14.47 -15.09 14.34
CA ARG A 67 -14.85 -16.51 14.37
C ARG A 67 -14.81 -17.11 15.78
N LYS A 68 -14.19 -16.44 16.75
CA LYS A 68 -14.15 -16.97 18.11
C LYS A 68 -15.57 -17.13 18.63
N PRO A 69 -15.91 -18.29 19.21
CA PRO A 69 -17.23 -18.46 19.82
C PRO A 69 -17.41 -17.39 20.89
N SER A 70 -18.54 -16.68 20.85
CA SER A 70 -18.91 -15.79 21.95
C SER A 70 -19.07 -16.65 23.20
N ASP A 71 -18.33 -16.35 24.27
CA ASP A 71 -18.55 -16.98 25.58
C ASP A 71 -20.04 -16.90 25.91
N ARG A 72 -20.70 -18.06 25.86
CA ARG A 72 -22.10 -18.25 26.23
C ARG A 72 -22.16 -19.30 27.31
#